data_AF-A0A4Q3K064-F1
#
_entry.id   AF-A0A4Q3K064-F1
#
_cell.length_a   1.000
_cell.length_b   1.000
_cell.length_c   1.000
_cell.angle_alpha   90.00
_cell.angle_beta   90.00
_cell.angle_gamma   90.00
#
_symmetry.space_group_name_H-M   'P 1'
#
loop_
_entity.id
_entity.type
_entity.pdbx_description
1 polymer ?
#
loop_
_entity_poly.entity_id
_entity_poly.type
_entity_poly.pdbx_seq_one_letter_code
_entity_poly.pdbx_strand_id
1 'polypeptide(L)'
;MVRRVSSHLRLVGAGRVVATQRSTVDCLGVLRGGRAVAVEIKSCADGRLKLSQLPDHQRAELAAVERVGGVALVLVVRPLPVAAYAVPWSVVAQAAAAGHASLGPAELAPWLCDPRRAYLARWAG
;
A
#
# COMPACT_ATOMS: atom_id res chain seq x y z
N MET A 1 22.09 -5.06 5.17
CA MET A 1 20.71 -4.61 5.46
C MET A 1 19.80 -5.82 5.46
N VAL A 2 19.30 -6.25 6.62
CA VAL A 2 18.39 -7.40 6.70
C VAL A 2 17.02 -6.93 6.22
N ARG A 3 16.57 -7.43 5.06
CA ARG A 3 15.20 -7.26 4.61
C ARG A 3 14.32 -8.16 5.46
N ARG A 4 13.45 -7.58 6.28
CA ARG A 4 12.34 -8.34 6.85
C ARG A 4 11.44 -8.72 5.68
N VAL A 5 11.58 -9.96 5.21
CA VAL A 5 10.59 -10.58 4.33
C VAL A 5 9.29 -10.63 5.14
N SER A 6 8.15 -10.39 4.49
CA SER A 6 6.82 -10.55 5.07
C SER A 6 6.56 -12.04 5.39
N SER A 7 7.32 -12.60 6.33
CA SER A 7 6.96 -13.86 6.93
C SER A 7 5.81 -13.54 7.86
N HIS A 8 4.61 -13.89 7.40
CA HIS A 8 3.44 -14.10 8.25
C HIS A 8 3.74 -15.01 9.44
N LEU A 9 4.91 -15.64 9.47
CA LEU A 9 5.36 -16.63 10.42
C LEU A 9 6.41 -16.04 11.35
N ARG A 10 6.26 -16.34 12.65
CA ARG A 10 7.27 -16.12 13.67
C ARG A 10 7.58 -17.46 14.35
N LEU A 11 8.86 -17.73 14.60
CA LEU A 11 9.27 -18.81 15.47
C LEU A 11 9.04 -18.40 16.93
N VAL A 12 8.36 -19.24 17.68
CA VAL A 12 8.25 -19.16 19.14
C VAL A 12 8.99 -20.35 19.75
N GLY A 13 9.26 -20.30 21.07
CA GLY A 13 10.04 -21.32 21.77
C GLY A 13 9.60 -22.76 21.46
N ALA A 14 10.55 -23.70 21.57
CA ALA A 14 10.38 -25.11 21.20
C ALA A 14 10.12 -25.39 19.70
N GLY A 15 10.60 -24.50 18.80
CA GLY A 15 10.55 -24.75 17.35
C GLY A 15 9.17 -24.58 16.72
N ARG A 16 8.20 -24.00 17.43
CA ARG A 16 6.85 -23.78 16.93
C ARG A 16 6.81 -22.54 16.05
N VAL A 17 6.12 -22.65 14.91
CA VAL A 17 5.87 -21.53 13.99
C VAL A 17 4.44 -21.02 14.21
N VAL A 18 4.27 -19.71 14.41
CA VAL A 18 2.96 -19.07 14.57
C VAL A 18 2.71 -18.03 13.48
N ALA A 19 1.51 -18.02 12.92
CA ALA A 19 1.07 -16.97 12.01
C ALA A 19 0.78 -15.69 12.83
N THR A 20 1.55 -14.62 12.60
CA THR A 20 1.45 -13.38 13.38
C THR A 20 0.48 -12.36 12.80
N GLN A 21 0.01 -12.54 11.56
CA GLN A 21 -0.82 -11.58 10.82
C GLN A 21 -0.27 -10.13 10.81
N ARG A 22 1.01 -9.93 11.20
CA ARG A 22 1.74 -8.67 11.17
C ARG A 22 2.66 -8.68 9.97
N SER A 23 2.08 -8.65 8.78
CA SER A 23 2.84 -8.35 7.56
C SER A 23 3.14 -6.85 7.52
N THR A 24 4.17 -6.41 6.80
CA THR A 24 4.47 -4.98 6.62
C THR A 24 3.48 -4.36 5.64
N VAL A 25 3.69 -4.62 4.36
CA VAL A 25 2.83 -4.28 3.23
C VAL A 25 2.86 -5.45 2.23
N ASP A 26 1.88 -5.52 1.34
CA ASP A 26 1.80 -6.62 0.35
C ASP A 26 3.00 -6.69 -0.60
N CYS A 27 3.55 -5.53 -0.99
CA CYS A 27 4.72 -5.46 -1.85
C CYS A 27 5.77 -4.52 -1.26
N LEU A 28 7.01 -5.02 -1.14
CA LEU A 28 8.16 -4.22 -0.71
C LEU A 28 9.35 -4.52 -1.63
N GLY A 29 10.04 -3.49 -2.12
CA GLY A 29 11.10 -3.66 -3.08
C GLY A 29 11.89 -2.40 -3.39
N VAL A 30 12.52 -2.40 -4.55
CA VAL A 30 13.32 -1.28 -5.06
C VAL A 30 13.00 -1.09 -6.55
N LEU A 31 12.76 0.15 -6.97
CA LEU A 31 12.59 0.54 -8.36
C LEU A 31 13.95 0.63 -9.07
N ARG A 32 13.93 0.69 -10.40
CA ARG A 32 15.11 1.10 -11.17
C ARG A 32 15.59 2.48 -10.66
N GLY A 33 16.89 2.64 -10.50
CA GLY A 33 17.48 3.84 -9.86
C GLY A 33 17.60 3.78 -8.34
N GLY A 34 17.24 2.67 -7.69
CA GLY A 34 17.57 2.43 -6.28
C GLY A 34 16.57 2.96 -5.26
N ARG A 35 15.48 3.60 -5.69
CA ARG A 35 14.41 4.08 -4.79
C ARG A 35 13.65 2.92 -4.19
N ALA A 36 13.44 2.95 -2.87
CA ALA A 36 12.58 2.00 -2.19
C ALA A 36 11.13 2.11 -2.69
N VAL A 37 10.41 0.99 -2.72
CA VAL A 37 8.97 0.95 -3.01
C VAL A 37 8.23 0.11 -2.00
N ALA A 38 7.10 0.61 -1.52
CA ALA A 38 6.14 -0.08 -0.67
C ALA A 38 4.73 0.09 -1.26
N VAL A 39 3.99 -1.00 -1.42
CA VAL A 39 2.61 -0.99 -1.92
C VAL A 39 1.75 -1.88 -1.06
N GLU A 40 0.68 -1.32 -0.52
CA GLU A 40 -0.40 -2.05 0.12
C GLU A 40 -1.58 -2.18 -0.85
N ILE A 41 -2.18 -3.36 -0.99
CA ILE A 41 -3.26 -3.61 -1.94
C ILE A 41 -4.57 -3.80 -1.19
N LYS A 42 -5.60 -3.04 -1.55
CA LYS A 42 -6.95 -3.19 -0.98
C LYS A 42 -7.98 -3.43 -2.06
N SER A 43 -8.70 -4.54 -1.95
CA SER A 43 -9.89 -4.79 -2.75
C SER A 43 -11.08 -4.02 -2.16
N CYS A 44 -11.67 -3.14 -2.95
CA CYS A 44 -12.74 -2.22 -2.57
C CYS A 44 -13.92 -2.40 -3.54
N ALA A 45 -14.83 -3.32 -3.20
CA ALA A 45 -15.99 -3.65 -4.06
C ALA A 45 -16.92 -2.45 -4.31
N ASP A 46 -17.09 -1.58 -3.31
CA ASP A 46 -17.88 -0.34 -3.39
C ASP A 46 -17.11 0.82 -4.06
N GLY A 47 -15.86 0.58 -4.50
CA GLY A 47 -14.98 1.60 -5.07
C GLY A 47 -14.48 2.62 -4.05
N ARG A 48 -14.62 2.35 -2.75
CA ARG A 48 -14.17 3.25 -1.68
C ARG A 48 -13.06 2.60 -0.86
N LEU A 49 -11.97 3.34 -0.64
CA LEU A 49 -10.95 2.95 0.32
C LEU A 49 -11.41 3.39 1.71
N LYS A 50 -11.81 2.45 2.58
CA LYS A 50 -12.10 2.76 3.98
C LYS A 50 -10.79 2.83 4.74
N LEU A 51 -10.51 3.95 5.40
CA LEU A 51 -9.21 4.14 6.02
C LEU A 51 -8.98 3.18 7.19
N SER A 52 -10.04 2.70 7.84
CA SER A 52 -9.96 1.64 8.86
C SER A 52 -9.41 0.31 8.34
N GLN A 53 -9.38 0.08 7.03
CA GLN A 53 -8.79 -1.12 6.41
C GLN A 53 -7.26 -1.09 6.37
N LEU A 54 -6.63 0.02 6.78
CA LEU A 54 -5.18 0.20 6.83
C LEU A 54 -4.73 0.18 8.30
N PRO A 55 -4.23 -0.95 8.83
CA PRO A 55 -3.69 -1.05 10.18
C PRO A 55 -2.44 -0.18 10.36
N ASP A 56 -2.18 0.24 11.61
CA ASP A 56 -1.09 1.15 11.96
C ASP A 56 0.29 0.69 11.49
N HIS A 57 0.56 -0.61 11.49
CA HIS A 57 1.84 -1.14 11.02
C HIS A 57 2.04 -0.94 9.50
N GLN A 58 0.98 -1.06 8.69
CA GLN A 58 1.05 -0.81 7.25
C GLN A 58 1.27 0.69 7.00
N ARG A 59 0.54 1.53 7.74
CA ARG A 59 0.68 2.99 7.70
C ARG A 59 2.11 3.43 8.04
N ALA A 60 2.69 2.84 9.08
CA ALA A 60 4.04 3.15 9.52
C ALA A 60 5.09 2.77 8.47
N GLU A 61 4.93 1.62 7.81
CA GLU A 61 5.83 1.20 6.72
C GLU A 61 5.73 2.14 5.51
N LEU A 62 4.51 2.46 5.06
CA LEU A 62 4.27 3.39 3.96
C LEU A 62 4.85 4.78 4.26
N ALA A 63 4.62 5.29 5.48
CA ALA A 63 5.18 6.56 5.92
C ALA A 63 6.72 6.53 5.96
N ALA A 64 7.32 5.43 6.42
CA ALA A 64 8.77 5.30 6.48
C ALA A 64 9.42 5.32 5.09
N VAL A 65 8.80 4.64 4.11
CA VAL A 65 9.28 4.62 2.72
C VAL A 65 9.14 5.99 2.05
N GLU A 66 7.98 6.65 2.18
CA GLU A 66 7.77 7.96 1.57
C GLU A 66 8.71 9.02 2.17
N ARG A 67 8.94 8.99 3.50
CA ARG A 67 9.83 9.91 4.22
C ARG A 67 11.29 9.85 3.73
N VAL A 68 11.75 8.72 3.24
CA VAL A 68 13.12 8.57 2.69
C VAL A 68 13.20 8.81 1.18
N GLY A 69 12.15 9.38 0.57
CA GLY A 69 12.08 9.65 -0.86
C GLY A 69 11.76 8.42 -1.72
N GLY A 70 11.29 7.34 -1.10
CA GLY A 70 10.77 6.17 -1.80
C GLY A 70 9.34 6.37 -2.32
N VAL A 71 8.84 5.37 -3.02
CA VAL A 71 7.47 5.35 -3.56
C VAL A 71 6.59 4.50 -2.64
N ALA A 72 5.67 5.13 -1.92
CA ALA A 72 4.71 4.46 -1.06
C ALA A 72 3.29 4.63 -1.60
N LEU A 73 2.60 3.52 -1.88
CA LEU A 73 1.29 3.53 -2.52
C LEU A 73 0.27 2.66 -1.78
N VAL A 74 -0.99 3.06 -1.84
CA VAL A 74 -2.13 2.17 -1.65
C VAL A 74 -2.74 1.89 -3.02
N LEU A 75 -2.68 0.63 -3.45
CA LEU A 75 -3.31 0.16 -4.68
C LEU A 75 -4.75 -0.26 -4.36
N VAL A 76 -5.69 0.61 -4.70
CA VAL A 76 -7.12 0.35 -4.54
C VAL A 76 -7.63 -0.39 -5.77
N VAL A 77 -8.13 -1.60 -5.60
CA VAL A 77 -8.63 -2.45 -6.69
C VAL A 77 -10.15 -2.59 -6.55
N ARG A 78 -10.87 -2.19 -7.59
CA ARG A 78 -12.30 -2.40 -7.71
C ARG A 78 -12.55 -3.54 -8.71
N PRO A 79 -13.23 -4.63 -8.33
CA PRO A 79 -13.49 -5.75 -9.23
C PRO A 79 -14.60 -5.48 -10.24
N LEU A 80 -15.58 -4.62 -9.95
CA LEU A 80 -16.70 -4.34 -10.86
C LEU A 80 -17.23 -2.90 -10.77
N PRO A 81 -17.24 -2.13 -11.88
CA PRO A 81 -16.38 -2.34 -13.04
C PRO A 81 -14.91 -2.42 -12.63
N VAL A 82 -14.11 -3.18 -13.39
CA VAL A 82 -12.69 -3.37 -13.11
C VAL A 82 -11.97 -2.02 -13.18
N ALA A 83 -11.39 -1.59 -12.07
CA ALA A 83 -10.58 -0.39 -11.99
C ALA A 83 -9.49 -0.54 -10.93
N ALA A 84 -8.36 0.14 -11.11
CA ALA A 84 -7.30 0.21 -10.13
C ALA A 84 -6.83 1.65 -9.97
N TYR A 85 -6.51 2.05 -8.74
CA TYR A 85 -6.01 3.38 -8.41
C TYR A 85 -4.72 3.25 -7.61
N ALA A 86 -3.62 3.80 -8.12
CA ALA A 86 -2.32 3.79 -7.44
C ALA A 86 -2.12 5.10 -6.67
N VAL A 87 -2.63 5.14 -5.44
CA VAL A 87 -2.73 6.37 -4.64
C VAL A 87 -1.48 6.56 -3.79
N PRO A 88 -0.78 7.71 -3.85
CA PRO A 88 0.33 8.00 -2.94
C PRO A 88 -0.10 7.96 -1.48
N TRP A 89 0.78 7.43 -0.62
CA TRP A 89 0.53 7.38 0.81
C TRP A 89 0.23 8.77 1.38
N SER A 90 0.98 9.80 0.99
CA SER A 90 0.75 11.19 1.39
C SER A 90 -0.68 11.68 1.16
N VAL A 91 -1.35 11.26 0.08
CA VAL A 91 -2.75 11.61 -0.21
C VAL A 91 -3.68 10.92 0.79
N VAL A 92 -3.46 9.63 1.04
CA VAL A 92 -4.24 8.84 2.00
C VAL A 92 -4.05 9.36 3.43
N ALA A 93 -2.81 9.71 3.80
CA ALA A 93 -2.46 10.26 5.10
C ALA A 93 -3.08 11.64 5.33
N GLN A 94 -3.04 12.52 4.33
CA GLN A 94 -3.70 13.83 4.39
C GLN A 94 -5.20 13.70 4.60
N ALA A 95 -5.87 12.80 3.86
CA ALA A 95 -7.29 12.54 4.05
C ALA A 95 -7.61 12.01 5.46
N ALA A 96 -6.78 11.11 5.99
CA ALA A 96 -6.92 10.63 7.37
C ALA A 96 -6.77 11.76 8.39
N ALA A 97 -5.76 12.63 8.21
CA ALA A 97 -5.50 13.77 9.09
C ALA A 97 -6.63 14.81 9.04
N ALA A 98 -7.26 14.99 7.87
CA ALA A 98 -8.44 15.84 7.70
C ALA A 98 -9.75 15.18 8.21
N GLY A 99 -9.69 13.99 8.81
CA GLY A 99 -10.83 13.34 9.44
C GLY A 99 -11.74 12.56 8.48
N HIS A 100 -11.32 12.33 7.23
CA HIS A 100 -12.10 11.51 6.30
C HIS A 100 -12.12 10.04 6.75
N ALA A 101 -13.29 9.41 6.77
CA ALA A 101 -13.42 7.98 7.05
C ALA A 101 -13.07 7.09 5.83
N SER A 102 -13.19 7.63 4.62
CA SER A 102 -12.91 6.92 3.36
C SER A 102 -12.61 7.88 2.21
N LEU A 103 -11.93 7.36 1.18
CA LEU A 103 -11.75 8.01 -0.12
C LEU A 103 -12.62 7.32 -1.16
N GLY A 104 -13.43 8.07 -1.90
CA GLY A 104 -14.32 7.56 -2.93
C GLY A 104 -13.79 7.75 -4.34
N PRO A 105 -14.58 7.37 -5.37
CA PRO A 105 -14.13 7.41 -6.76
C PRO A 105 -13.66 8.81 -7.23
N ALA A 106 -14.27 9.89 -6.74
CA ALA A 106 -13.89 11.24 -7.11
C ALA A 106 -12.50 11.63 -6.58
N GLU A 107 -12.21 11.31 -5.32
CA GLU A 107 -10.91 11.57 -4.70
C GLU A 107 -9.81 10.65 -5.26
N LEU A 108 -10.19 9.44 -5.69
CA LEU A 108 -9.27 8.46 -6.27
C LEU A 108 -8.98 8.71 -7.76
N ALA A 109 -9.87 9.39 -8.49
CA ALA A 109 -9.81 9.57 -9.94
C ALA A 109 -8.44 10.06 -10.50
N PRO A 110 -7.71 10.99 -9.86
CA PRO A 110 -6.39 11.44 -10.35
C PRO A 110 -5.32 10.32 -10.43
N TRP A 111 -5.58 9.23 -9.71
CA TRP A 111 -4.68 8.10 -9.53
C TRP A 111 -5.12 6.85 -10.29
N LEU A 112 -6.13 6.97 -11.17
CA LEU A 112 -6.61 5.88 -12.01
C LEU A 112 -5.47 5.31 -12.86
N CYS A 113 -5.29 4.00 -12.77
CA CYS A 113 -4.30 3.26 -13.55
C CYS A 113 -4.79 3.07 -14.99
N ASP A 114 -3.88 3.23 -15.95
CA ASP A 114 -4.10 2.77 -17.32
C ASP A 114 -3.93 1.24 -17.37
N PRO A 115 -4.96 0.47 -17.76
CA PRO A 115 -4.88 -1.00 -17.82
C PRO A 115 -3.83 -1.53 -18.82
N ARG A 116 -3.32 -0.67 -19.72
CA ARG A 116 -2.29 -1.03 -20.71
C ARG A 116 -0.87 -0.84 -20.20
N ARG A 117 -0.69 -0.32 -18.98
CA ARG A 117 0.62 0.02 -18.40
C ARG A 117 0.77 -0.59 -17.01
N ALA A 118 2.01 -0.87 -16.62
CA ALA A 118 2.30 -1.20 -15.22
C ALA A 118 1.89 -0.02 -14.32
N TYR A 119 1.19 -0.29 -13.22
CA TYR A 119 0.70 0.77 -12.33
C TYR A 119 1.85 1.63 -11.78
N LEU A 120 3.05 1.06 -11.59
CA LEU A 120 4.24 1.79 -11.14
C LEU A 120 4.89 2.69 -12.21
N ALA A 121 4.42 2.66 -13.46
CA ALA A 121 5.08 3.36 -14.58
C ALA A 121 5.18 4.87 -14.37
N ARG A 122 4.24 5.48 -13.63
CA ARG A 122 4.28 6.91 -13.27
C ARG A 122 5.50 7.29 -12.41
N TRP A 123 6.11 6.32 -11.72
CA TRP A 123 7.23 6.52 -10.81
C TRP A 123 8.50 5.76 -11.22
N ALA A 124 8.53 5.15 -12.41
CA ALA A 124 9.64 4.30 -12.85
C ALA A 124 10.77 5.06 -13.58
N GLY A 125 10.71 6.40 -13.62
CA GLY A 125 11.72 7.28 -14.23
C GLY A 125 12.92 7.57 -13.34
#